data_AF-W0BDA2-F1
#
_entry.id   AF-W0BDA2-F1
#
_cell.length_a   1.000
_cell.length_b   1.000
_cell.length_c   1.000
_cell.angle_alpha   90.00
_cell.angle_beta   90.00
_cell.angle_gamma   90.00
#
_symmetry.space_group_name_H-M   'P 1'
#
loop_
_entity.id
_entity.type
_entity.pdbx_description
1 polymer ?
#
loop_
_entity_poly.entity_id
_entity_poly.type
_entity_poly.pdbx_seq_one_letter_code
_entity_poly.pdbx_strand_id
1 'polypeptide(L)'
;MNLRQLFTSHAWWGKLIGAFLGFLMAGPAGALFGILIGNFFDRGLAQHFSRPYWQYYAETRKRVQKIFFEATFSIMGHIAKTDGRVSEEEIKMAITLMKQMGLNHEQKRAAQHFLMKGKKYF
;
A
#
# COMPACT_ATOMS: atom_id res chain seq x y z
N MET A 1 7.32 12.20 31.64
CA MET A 1 6.37 11.78 30.57
C MET A 1 6.16 12.96 29.64
N ASN A 2 6.32 12.78 28.32
CA ASN A 2 6.27 13.88 27.35
C ASN A 2 4.82 14.19 26.95
N LEU A 3 4.42 15.47 26.85
CA LEU A 3 3.08 15.89 26.40
C LEU A 3 2.68 15.20 25.08
N ARG A 4 3.64 15.05 24.15
CA ARG A 4 3.43 14.34 22.87
C ARG A 4 3.04 12.87 23.04
N GLN A 5 3.56 12.16 24.04
CA GLN A 5 3.19 10.77 24.31
C GLN A 5 1.77 10.64 24.89
N LEU A 6 1.31 11.64 25.67
CA LEU A 6 -0.04 11.64 26.23
C LEU A 6 -1.12 11.79 25.15
N PHE A 7 -0.91 12.64 24.15
CA PHE A 7 -1.86 12.85 23.06
C PHE A 7 -1.87 11.73 22.00
N THR A 8 -0.79 10.96 21.88
CA THR A 8 -0.64 9.93 20.83
C THR A 8 -0.96 8.52 21.33
N SER A 9 -0.73 8.22 22.61
CA SER A 9 -1.09 6.93 23.21
C SER A 9 -2.60 6.73 23.36
N HIS A 10 -3.35 7.82 23.36
CA HIS A 10 -4.71 7.88 23.89
C HIS A 10 -5.62 8.66 22.92
N ALA A 11 -6.20 7.95 21.95
CA ALA A 11 -7.05 8.49 20.88
C ALA A 11 -8.46 8.93 21.34
N TRP A 12 -8.55 9.55 22.51
CA TRP A 12 -9.78 10.11 23.10
C TRP A 12 -9.66 11.59 23.46
N TRP A 13 -8.46 12.17 23.35
CA TRP A 13 -8.21 13.58 23.69
C TRP A 13 -8.91 14.54 22.73
N GLY A 14 -8.92 14.26 21.44
CA GLY A 14 -9.62 15.03 20.42
C GLY A 14 -11.12 15.05 20.67
N LYS A 15 -11.73 13.91 20.98
CA LYS A 15 -13.15 13.83 21.39
C LYS A 15 -13.45 14.62 22.64
N LEU A 16 -12.58 14.58 23.66
CA LEU A 16 -12.79 15.33 24.91
C LEU A 16 -12.70 16.83 24.72
N ILE A 17 -11.64 17.30 24.05
CA ILE A 17 -11.45 18.72 23.76
C ILE A 17 -12.57 19.22 22.83
N GLY A 18 -12.93 18.42 21.82
CA GLY A 18 -14.04 18.71 20.92
C GLY A 18 -15.38 18.78 21.65
N ALA A 19 -15.68 17.81 22.52
CA ALA A 19 -16.90 17.81 23.33
C ALA A 19 -16.99 19.05 24.22
N PHE A 20 -15.89 19.40 24.90
CA PHE A 20 -15.84 20.52 25.82
C PHE A 20 -16.02 21.86 25.10
N LEU A 21 -15.28 22.09 24.01
CA LEU A 21 -15.40 23.32 23.21
C LEU A 21 -16.77 23.42 22.53
N GLY A 22 -17.26 22.31 21.99
CA GLY A 22 -18.60 22.23 21.40
C GLY A 22 -19.69 22.54 22.43
N PHE A 23 -19.55 22.04 23.66
CA PHE A 23 -20.48 22.33 24.75
C PHE A 23 -20.53 23.82 25.09
N LEU A 24 -19.39 24.50 25.13
CA LEU A 24 -19.34 25.94 25.42
C LEU A 24 -20.03 26.79 24.34
N MET A 25 -20.03 26.34 23.09
CA MET A 25 -20.61 27.10 21.97
C MET A 25 -22.12 26.89 21.82
N ALA A 26 -22.61 25.66 21.98
CA ALA A 26 -24.00 25.31 21.68
C ALA A 26 -24.61 24.29 22.66
N GLY A 27 -24.05 24.18 23.87
CA GLY A 27 -24.54 23.28 24.91
C GLY A 27 -24.47 21.80 24.49
N PRO A 28 -25.41 20.96 24.93
CA PRO A 28 -25.39 19.52 24.64
C PRO A 28 -25.31 19.17 23.15
N ALA A 29 -25.97 19.95 22.28
CA ALA A 29 -25.94 19.75 20.83
C ALA A 29 -24.54 20.01 20.25
N GLY A 30 -23.89 21.08 20.71
CA GLY A 30 -22.51 21.39 20.33
C GLY A 30 -21.52 20.36 20.84
N ALA A 31 -21.73 19.79 22.02
CA ALA A 31 -20.88 18.71 22.55
C ALA A 31 -20.88 17.47 21.65
N LEU A 32 -22.06 17.05 21.18
CA LEU A 32 -22.18 15.92 20.25
C LEU A 32 -21.47 16.20 18.93
N PHE A 33 -21.65 17.40 18.38
CA PHE A 33 -20.96 17.83 17.16
C PHE A 33 -19.43 17.89 17.36
N GLY A 34 -18.99 18.40 18.50
CA GLY A 34 -17.60 18.45 18.91
C GLY A 34 -16.94 17.08 19.05
N ILE A 35 -17.65 16.08 19.56
CA ILE A 35 -17.18 14.68 19.60
C ILE A 35 -16.95 14.14 18.18
N LEU A 36 -17.86 14.43 17.24
CA LEU A 36 -17.72 13.99 15.86
C LEU A 36 -16.46 14.57 15.22
N ILE A 37 -16.25 15.88 15.35
CA ILE A 37 -15.04 16.57 14.84
C ILE A 37 -13.78 16.07 15.55
N GLY A 38 -13.83 15.95 16.88
CA GLY A 38 -12.72 15.49 17.71
C GLY A 38 -12.24 14.09 17.34
N ASN A 39 -13.15 13.20 16.92
CA ASN A 39 -12.81 11.86 16.44
C ASN A 39 -11.98 11.88 15.15
N PHE A 40 -12.16 12.87 14.27
CA PHE A 40 -11.32 13.03 13.08
C PHE A 40 -9.90 13.49 13.46
N PHE A 41 -9.79 14.40 14.43
CA PHE A 41 -8.50 14.83 14.99
C PHE A 41 -7.73 13.67 15.62
N ASP A 42 -8.40 12.86 16.45
CA ASP A 42 -7.79 11.68 17.08
C ASP A 42 -7.25 10.68 16.04
N ARG A 43 -8.02 10.42 14.97
CA ARG A 43 -7.60 9.51 13.88
C ARG A 43 -6.44 10.08 13.06
N GLY A 44 -6.48 11.37 12.74
CA GLY A 44 -5.43 12.04 11.97
C GLY A 44 -4.10 12.07 12.71
N LEU A 45 -4.12 12.43 14.00
CA LEU A 45 -2.94 12.43 14.87
C LEU A 45 -2.40 11.01 15.05
N ALA A 46 -3.24 10.03 15.36
CA ALA A 46 -2.80 8.64 15.49
C ALA A 46 -2.17 8.11 14.18
N GLN A 47 -2.77 8.36 13.02
CA GLN A 47 -2.19 7.90 11.75
C GLN A 47 -0.86 8.58 11.40
N HIS A 48 -0.74 9.88 11.64
CA HIS A 48 0.47 10.64 11.32
C HIS A 48 1.62 10.31 12.27
N PHE A 49 1.34 10.13 13.57
CA PHE A 49 2.36 9.87 14.59
C PHE A 49 2.67 8.39 14.83
N SER A 50 1.72 7.47 14.62
CA SER A 50 1.97 6.03 14.76
C SER A 50 2.57 5.38 13.52
N ARG A 51 2.56 6.06 12.36
CA ARG A 51 3.20 5.56 11.13
C ARG A 51 4.04 6.62 10.42
N PRO A 52 5.06 7.20 11.08
CA PRO A 52 5.89 8.27 10.51
C PRO A 52 6.57 7.88 9.19
N TYR A 53 6.79 6.58 8.97
CA TYR A 53 7.42 6.04 7.77
C TYR A 53 6.43 5.40 6.78
N TRP A 54 5.12 5.58 6.92
CA TRP A 54 4.14 4.91 6.05
C TRP A 54 4.38 5.17 4.56
N GLN A 55 4.72 6.41 4.20
CA GLN A 55 5.05 6.78 2.82
C GLN A 55 6.30 6.04 2.32
N TYR A 56 7.34 5.96 3.16
CA TYR A 56 8.57 5.20 2.86
C TYR A 56 8.27 3.71 2.66
N TYR A 57 7.51 3.09 3.57
CA TYR A 57 7.12 1.68 3.44
C TYR A 57 6.23 1.42 2.22
N ALA A 58 5.33 2.35 1.88
CA ALA A 58 4.49 2.24 0.69
C ALA A 58 5.32 2.34 -0.60
N GLU A 59 6.29 3.25 -0.66
CA GLU A 59 7.19 3.38 -1.80
C GLU A 59 8.11 2.16 -1.95
N THR A 60 8.72 1.70 -0.85
CA THR A 60 9.57 0.50 -0.83
C THR A 60 8.78 -0.73 -1.27
N ARG A 61 7.53 -0.91 -0.82
CA ARG A 61 6.68 -2.03 -1.26
C ARG A 61 6.44 -2.00 -2.78
N LYS A 62 6.12 -0.83 -3.36
CA LYS A 62 5.94 -0.70 -4.81
C LYS A 62 7.22 -1.02 -5.58
N ARG A 63 8.37 -0.56 -5.08
CA ARG A 63 9.69 -0.83 -5.68
C ARG A 63 10.04 -2.32 -5.66
N VAL A 64 9.87 -2.98 -4.51
CA VAL A 64 10.14 -4.41 -4.36
C VAL A 64 9.23 -5.23 -5.27
N GLN A 65 7.93 -4.90 -5.34
CA GLN A 65 6.99 -5.57 -6.23
C GLN A 65 7.39 -5.42 -7.70
N LYS A 66 7.86 -4.24 -8.12
CA LYS A 66 8.36 -3.99 -9.49
C LYS A 66 9.60 -4.83 -9.81
N ILE A 67 10.57 -4.90 -8.90
CA ILE A 67 11.80 -5.67 -9.10
C ILE A 67 11.49 -7.16 -9.18
N PHE A 68 10.67 -7.67 -8.26
CA PHE A 68 10.23 -9.06 -8.28
C PHE A 68 9.51 -9.39 -9.59
N PHE A 69 8.58 -8.52 -10.00
CA PHE A 69 7.88 -8.62 -11.29
C PHE A 69 8.84 -8.71 -12.49
N GLU A 70 9.77 -7.75 -12.64
CA GLU A 70 10.72 -7.74 -13.75
C GLU A 70 11.62 -8.99 -13.74
N ALA A 71 12.12 -9.38 -12.56
CA ALA A 71 12.98 -10.54 -12.40
C ALA A 71 12.25 -11.85 -12.77
N THR A 72 11.05 -12.07 -12.24
CA THR A 72 10.27 -13.30 -12.50
C THR A 72 10.04 -13.50 -13.99
N PHE A 73 9.54 -12.48 -14.70
CA PHE A 73 9.25 -12.61 -16.13
C PHE A 73 10.52 -12.70 -16.98
N SER A 74 11.61 -12.03 -16.59
CA SER A 74 12.90 -12.18 -17.28
C SER A 74 13.49 -13.59 -17.10
N ILE A 75 13.41 -14.18 -15.90
CA ILE A 75 13.89 -15.54 -15.63
C ILE A 75 13.07 -16.57 -16.42
N MET A 76 11.74 -16.44 -16.46
CA MET A 76 10.91 -17.31 -17.30
C MET A 76 11.32 -17.25 -18.78
N GLY A 77 11.63 -16.06 -19.29
CA GLY A 77 12.12 -15.90 -20.66
C GLY A 77 13.45 -16.59 -20.92
N HIS A 78 14.34 -16.60 -19.91
CA HIS A 78 15.61 -17.31 -19.98
C HIS A 78 15.43 -18.84 -19.95
N ILE A 79 14.57 -19.35 -19.05
CA ILE A 79 14.23 -20.78 -18.98
C ILE A 79 13.68 -21.27 -20.34
N ALA A 80 12.70 -20.54 -20.89
CA ALA A 80 12.11 -20.87 -22.18
C ALA A 80 13.11 -20.82 -23.36
N LYS A 81 14.22 -20.06 -23.23
CA LYS A 81 15.30 -20.06 -24.21
C LYS A 81 16.17 -21.31 -24.09
N THR A 82 16.50 -21.71 -22.88
CA THR A 82 17.28 -22.92 -22.61
C THR A 82 16.59 -24.15 -23.19
N ASP A 83 15.26 -24.20 -23.12
CA ASP A 83 14.44 -25.29 -23.66
C ASP A 83 14.20 -25.18 -25.19
N GLY A 84 14.69 -24.12 -25.83
CA GLY A 84 14.66 -23.90 -27.28
C GLY A 84 13.30 -23.51 -27.88
N ARG A 85 12.20 -23.65 -27.12
CA ARG A 85 10.84 -23.28 -27.50
C ARG A 85 10.00 -22.97 -26.27
N VAL A 86 9.02 -22.08 -26.42
CA VAL A 86 8.01 -21.81 -25.39
C VAL A 86 6.94 -22.91 -25.46
N SER A 87 6.79 -23.66 -24.38
CA SER A 87 5.76 -24.70 -24.20
C SER A 87 4.41 -24.13 -23.78
N GLU A 88 3.33 -24.90 -23.98
CA GLU A 88 1.99 -24.50 -23.52
C GLU A 88 1.94 -24.41 -21.98
N GLU A 89 2.68 -25.26 -21.29
CA GLU A 89 2.82 -25.27 -19.83
C GLU A 89 3.42 -23.95 -19.32
N GLU A 90 4.46 -23.43 -19.98
CA GLU A 90 5.07 -22.15 -19.63
C GLU A 90 4.14 -20.96 -19.89
N ILE A 91 3.37 -21.00 -20.99
CA ILE A 91 2.35 -19.99 -21.28
C ILE A 91 1.30 -19.99 -20.17
N LYS A 92 0.81 -21.17 -19.78
CA LYS A 92 -0.17 -21.34 -18.71
C LYS A 92 0.39 -20.85 -17.36
N MET A 93 1.66 -21.12 -17.07
CA MET A 93 2.34 -20.63 -15.88
C MET A 93 2.43 -19.10 -15.89
N ALA A 94 2.83 -18.49 -17.01
CA ALA A 94 2.92 -17.04 -17.14
C ALA A 94 1.56 -16.37 -16.92
N ILE A 95 0.50 -16.89 -17.53
CA ILE A 95 -0.88 -16.40 -17.35
C ILE A 95 -1.32 -16.53 -15.89
N THR A 96 -0.99 -17.64 -15.24
CA THR A 96 -1.33 -17.89 -13.82
C THR A 96 -0.65 -16.86 -12.92
N LEU A 97 0.65 -16.59 -13.13
CA LEU A 97 1.39 -15.57 -12.39
C LEU A 97 0.82 -14.17 -12.62
N MET A 98 0.49 -13.81 -13.87
CA MET A 98 -0.16 -12.53 -14.16
C MET A 98 -1.51 -12.38 -13.42
N LYS A 99 -2.28 -13.46 -13.28
CA LYS A 99 -3.54 -13.47 -12.53
C LYS A 99 -3.29 -13.34 -11.02
N GLN A 100 -2.35 -14.10 -10.47
CA GLN A 100 -2.01 -14.07 -9.04
C GLN A 100 -1.46 -12.70 -8.62
N MET A 101 -0.67 -12.05 -9.48
CA MET A 101 -0.14 -10.71 -9.23
C MET A 101 -1.19 -9.59 -9.47
N GLY A 102 -2.39 -9.94 -9.93
CA GLY A 102 -3.47 -8.97 -10.19
C GLY A 102 -3.12 -7.96 -11.27
N LEU A 103 -2.37 -8.37 -12.30
CA LEU A 103 -1.83 -7.43 -13.29
C LEU A 103 -2.92 -6.80 -14.15
N ASN A 104 -2.83 -5.49 -14.31
CA ASN A 104 -3.66 -4.75 -15.26
C ASN A 104 -3.14 -4.94 -16.71
N HIS A 105 -3.85 -4.35 -17.67
CA HIS A 105 -3.52 -4.50 -19.09
C HIS A 105 -2.12 -3.98 -19.47
N GLU A 106 -1.67 -2.87 -18.90
CA GLU A 106 -0.33 -2.33 -19.15
C GLU A 106 0.76 -3.23 -18.54
N GLN A 107 0.53 -3.72 -17.33
CA GLN A 107 1.45 -4.62 -16.64
C GLN A 107 1.57 -5.97 -17.37
N LYS A 108 0.48 -6.48 -17.97
CA LYS A 108 0.56 -7.67 -18.83
C LYS A 108 1.45 -7.45 -20.05
N ARG A 109 1.38 -6.28 -20.70
CA ARG A 109 2.30 -5.92 -21.80
C ARG A 109 3.75 -5.81 -21.32
N ALA A 110 3.97 -5.20 -20.16
CA ALA A 110 5.31 -5.14 -19.55
C ALA A 110 5.87 -6.54 -19.23
N ALA A 111 5.02 -7.46 -18.75
CA ALA A 111 5.41 -8.84 -18.47
C ALA A 111 5.85 -9.56 -19.75
N GLN A 112 5.11 -9.39 -20.86
CA GLN A 112 5.49 -9.91 -22.18
C GLN A 112 6.84 -9.35 -22.65
N HIS A 113 7.07 -8.05 -22.46
CA HIS A 113 8.36 -7.42 -22.78
C HIS A 113 9.50 -8.02 -21.95
N PHE A 114 9.31 -8.23 -20.64
CA PHE A 114 10.34 -8.83 -19.78
C PHE A 114 10.61 -10.30 -20.12
N LEU A 115 9.57 -11.08 -20.47
CA LEU A 115 9.73 -12.42 -21.04
C LEU A 115 10.62 -12.40 -22.30
N MET A 116 10.35 -11.49 -23.23
CA MET A 116 11.19 -11.34 -24.43
C MET A 116 12.61 -10.87 -24.12
N LYS A 117 12.79 -9.96 -23.17
CA LYS A 117 14.10 -9.47 -22.73
C LYS A 117 14.93 -10.61 -22.12
N GLY A 118 14.32 -11.42 -21.26
CA GLY A 118 14.91 -12.62 -20.66
C GLY A 118 15.44 -13.61 -21.70
N LYS A 119 14.67 -13.82 -22.77
CA LYS A 119 15.10 -14.64 -23.92
C LYS A 119 16.30 -14.04 -24.66
N LYS A 120 16.50 -12.72 -24.67
CA LYS A 120 17.56 -12.09 -25.48
C LYS A 120 18.90 -11.97 -24.76
N TYR A 121 18.92 -11.62 -23.48
CA TYR A 121 20.10 -11.07 -22.80
C TYR A 121 20.84 -12.02 -21.85
N PHE A 122 20.44 -13.30 -21.81
CA PHE A 122 21.14 -14.35 -21.09
C PHE A 122 21.32 -15.57 -21.98
#